data_AF-A0A9D1AKN2-F1
#
_entry.id   AF-A0A9D1AKN2-F1
#
_cell.length_a   1.000
_cell.length_b   1.000
_cell.length_c   1.000
_cell.angle_alpha   90.00
_cell.angle_beta   90.00
_cell.angle_gamma   90.00
#
_symmetry.space_group_name_H-M   'P 1'
#
loop_
_entity.id
_entity.type
_entity.pdbx_description
1 polymer ?
#
loop_
_entity_poly.entity_id
_entity_poly.type
_entity_poly.pdbx_seq_one_letter_code
_entity_poly.pdbx_strand_id
1 'polypeptide(L)'
;MTDLLEEAERRGYIVVGTSQDRHSGNSIHRVGLKLMMGEVRRGNAHIVMVWDLSRLSRDNSTLIRILNFLQDHGAVLVTAGTDLRYELSIRGVELPLRKRAAQKGRDVPW
;
A
#
# COMPACT_ATOMS: atom_id res chain seq x y z
N MET A 1 3.36 -7.75 19.78
CA MET A 1 3.24 -6.98 18.53
C MET A 1 3.65 -7.94 17.44
N THR A 2 2.70 -8.46 16.66
CA THR A 2 2.96 -9.44 15.60
C THR A 2 3.78 -8.78 14.50
N ASP A 3 4.82 -9.45 14.01
CA ASP A 3 5.61 -8.95 12.88
C ASP A 3 4.77 -9.00 11.59
N LEU A 4 5.01 -8.09 10.64
CA LEU A 4 4.37 -8.15 9.32
C LEU A 4 4.68 -9.47 8.61
N LEU A 5 5.84 -10.06 8.90
CA LEU A 5 6.23 -11.38 8.37
C LEU A 5 5.34 -12.50 8.92
N GLU A 6 5.15 -12.54 10.24
CA GLU A 6 4.26 -13.52 10.89
C GLU A 6 2.82 -13.36 10.39
N GLU A 7 2.36 -12.11 10.20
CA GLU A 7 1.02 -11.85 9.68
C GLU A 7 0.87 -12.26 8.22
N ALA A 8 1.89 -12.04 7.39
CA ALA A 8 1.91 -12.49 6.01
C ALA A 8 1.85 -14.02 5.92
N GLU A 9 2.63 -14.72 6.74
CA GLU A 9 2.62 -16.18 6.84
C GLU A 9 1.25 -16.69 7.32
N ARG A 10 0.70 -16.09 8.38
CA ARG A 10 -0.62 -16.44 8.93
C ARG A 10 -1.74 -16.29 7.90
N ARG A 11 -1.65 -15.29 7.02
CA ARG A 11 -2.60 -15.06 5.92
C ARG A 11 -2.30 -15.89 4.66
N GLY A 12 -1.25 -16.72 4.67
CA GLY A 12 -0.88 -17.59 3.57
C GLY A 12 -0.19 -16.88 2.39
N TYR A 13 0.41 -15.71 2.62
CA TYR A 13 1.15 -14.98 1.60
C TYR A 13 2.61 -15.44 1.52
N ILE A 14 3.15 -15.45 0.31
CA ILE A 14 4.58 -15.67 0.06
C ILE A 14 5.29 -14.31 0.08
N VAL A 15 6.23 -14.15 1.02
CA VAL A 15 7.02 -12.92 1.12
C VAL A 15 8.17 -12.95 0.10
N VAL A 16 8.04 -12.15 -0.95
CA VAL A 16 9.07 -12.00 -2.00
C VAL A 16 10.14 -10.95 -1.67
N GLY A 17 9.93 -10.17 -0.61
CA GLY A 17 10.89 -9.17 -0.14
C GLY A 17 10.32 -8.33 1.01
N THR A 18 11.22 -7.69 1.75
CA THR A 18 10.88 -6.72 2.80
C THR A 18 11.60 -5.41 2.55
N SER A 19 11.02 -4.32 3.04
CA SER A 19 11.62 -3.00 2.92
C SER A 19 11.21 -2.15 4.12
N GLN A 20 12.10 -1.26 4.56
CA GLN A 20 11.86 -0.41 5.72
C GLN A 20 12.40 0.99 5.48
N ASP A 21 11.67 1.99 5.96
CA ASP A 21 12.14 3.36 6.05
C ASP A 21 12.44 3.71 7.51
N ARG A 22 13.64 4.27 7.77
CA ARG A 22 14.06 4.67 9.13
C ARG A 22 13.37 5.93 9.65
N HIS A 23 12.54 6.58 8.85
CA HIS A 23 11.88 7.85 9.18
C HIS A 23 10.38 7.82 8.87
N SER A 24 9.65 8.75 9.52
CA SER A 24 8.19 8.89 9.37
C SER A 24 7.73 9.06 7.91
N GLY A 25 6.45 8.80 7.63
CA GLY A 25 5.82 8.88 6.30
C GLY A 25 5.84 10.25 5.60
N ASN A 26 6.53 11.25 6.14
CA ASN A 26 6.79 12.56 5.53
C ASN A 26 8.27 12.76 5.14
N SER A 27 9.13 11.76 5.33
CA SER A 27 10.57 11.88 5.05
C SER A 27 10.90 11.86 3.56
N ILE A 28 11.97 12.54 3.17
CA ILE A 28 12.50 12.60 1.79
C ILE A 28 13.26 11.31 1.44
N HIS A 29 13.84 10.63 2.43
CA HIS A 29 14.64 9.41 2.24
C HIS A 29 13.79 8.15 2.48
N ARG A 30 12.95 7.84 1.49
CA ARG A 30 12.01 6.69 1.52
C ARG A 30 12.51 5.55 0.62
N VAL A 31 13.69 5.02 0.95
CA VAL A 31 14.35 3.97 0.15
C VAL A 31 13.51 2.69 0.15
N GLY A 32 12.90 2.34 1.29
CA GLY A 32 12.03 1.19 1.40
C GLY A 32 10.80 1.31 0.50
N LEU A 33 10.11 2.46 0.55
CA LEU A 33 9.00 2.74 -0.37
C LEU A 33 9.41 2.62 -1.84
N LYS A 34 10.58 3.17 -2.22
CA LYS A 34 11.09 3.07 -3.60
C LYS A 34 11.38 1.64 -4.03
N LEU A 35 11.96 0.82 -3.15
CA LEU A 35 12.21 -0.60 -3.41
C LEU A 35 10.90 -1.36 -3.61
N MET A 36 9.93 -1.19 -2.71
CA MET A 36 8.61 -1.80 -2.84
C MET A 36 7.94 -1.41 -4.16
N MET A 37 7.93 -0.13 -4.51
CA MET A 37 7.36 0.34 -5.77
C MET A 37 8.11 -0.25 -6.98
N GLY A 38 9.41 -0.49 -6.87
CA GLY A 38 10.22 -1.16 -7.88
C GLY A 38 9.76 -2.60 -8.13
N GLU A 39 9.54 -3.37 -7.06
CA GLU A 39 9.08 -4.76 -7.16
C GLU A 39 7.65 -4.87 -7.71
N VAL A 40 6.76 -3.95 -7.31
CA VAL A 40 5.42 -3.85 -7.90
C VAL A 40 5.50 -3.50 -9.39
N ARG A 41 6.36 -2.55 -9.77
CA ARG A 41 6.53 -2.16 -11.19
C ARG A 41 7.04 -3.31 -12.04
N ARG A 42 7.94 -4.14 -11.50
CA ARG A 42 8.47 -5.33 -12.19
C ARG A 42 7.48 -6.48 -12.28
N GLY A 43 6.36 -6.42 -11.54
CA GLY A 43 5.39 -7.50 -11.44
C GLY A 43 5.84 -8.63 -10.51
N ASN A 44 6.87 -8.41 -9.69
CA ASN A 44 7.36 -9.41 -8.73
C ASN A 44 6.51 -9.44 -7.45
N ALA A 45 5.90 -8.31 -7.09
CA ALA A 45 5.05 -8.16 -5.92
C ALA A 45 3.63 -7.77 -6.32
N HIS A 46 2.66 -8.63 -6.02
CA HIS A 46 1.23 -8.39 -6.27
C HIS A 46 0.47 -7.92 -5.02
N ILE A 47 1.05 -8.10 -3.84
CA ILE A 47 0.48 -7.70 -2.56
C ILE A 47 1.51 -6.85 -1.83
N VAL A 48 1.06 -5.70 -1.33
CA VAL A 48 1.83 -4.82 -0.47
C VAL A 48 1.19 -4.86 0.91
N MET A 49 1.87 -5.47 1.87
CA MET A 49 1.43 -5.47 3.26
C MET A 49 2.12 -4.36 4.05
N VAL A 50 1.34 -3.55 4.76
CA VAL A 50 1.83 -2.51 5.68
C VAL A 50 1.08 -2.59 7.00
N TRP A 51 1.61 -1.96 8.04
CA TRP A 51 0.91 -1.90 9.31
C TRP A 51 -0.39 -1.06 9.21
N ASP A 52 -0.27 0.14 8.64
CA ASP A 52 -1.33 1.14 8.49
C ASP A 52 -1.01 2.07 7.31
N LEU A 53 -1.94 2.93 6.88
CA LEU A 53 -1.73 3.84 5.74
C LEU A 53 -0.66 4.91 5.98
N SER A 54 -0.35 5.24 7.23
CA SER A 54 0.72 6.20 7.56
C SER A 54 2.10 5.70 7.15
N ARG A 55 2.26 4.38 7.02
CA ARG A 55 3.49 3.74 6.49
C ARG A 55 3.70 3.99 5.02
N LEU A 56 2.67 4.35 4.26
CA LEU A 56 2.79 4.80 2.86
C LEU A 56 2.92 6.33 2.80
N SER A 57 1.98 7.05 3.40
CA SER A 57 2.08 8.50 3.60
C SER A 57 1.01 9.01 4.55
N ARG A 58 1.32 10.07 5.31
CA ARG A 58 0.32 10.84 6.08
C ARG A 58 -0.33 11.96 5.26
N ASP A 59 0.29 12.35 4.15
CA ASP A 59 -0.29 13.29 3.20
C ASP A 59 -1.23 12.56 2.23
N ASN A 60 -2.47 13.05 2.11
CA ASN A 60 -3.49 12.41 1.26
C ASN A 60 -3.15 12.48 -0.22
N SER A 61 -2.51 13.57 -0.69
CA SER A 61 -2.12 13.70 -2.09
C SER A 61 -1.09 12.65 -2.49
N THR A 62 -0.07 12.48 -1.66
CA THR A 62 0.97 11.46 -1.82
C THR A 62 0.40 10.05 -1.68
N LEU A 63 -0.47 9.81 -0.69
CA LEU A 63 -1.14 8.53 -0.54
C LEU A 63 -1.93 8.15 -1.80
N ILE A 64 -2.77 9.06 -2.31
CA ILE A 64 -3.56 8.82 -3.52
C ILE A 64 -2.65 8.47 -4.70
N ARG A 65 -1.50 9.16 -4.86
CA ARG A 65 -0.53 8.84 -5.91
C ARG A 65 0.04 7.43 -5.77
N ILE A 66 0.35 6.99 -4.56
CA ILE A 66 0.83 5.62 -4.29
C ILE A 66 -0.27 4.59 -4.59
N LEU A 67 -1.50 4.82 -4.13
CA LEU A 67 -2.61 3.89 -4.37
C LEU A 67 -2.97 3.80 -5.85
N ASN A 68 -2.96 4.92 -6.57
CA ASN A 68 -3.11 4.95 -8.03
C ASN A 68 -2.01 4.15 -8.73
N PHE A 69 -0.77 4.24 -8.24
CA PHE A 69 0.35 3.45 -8.75
C PHE A 69 0.12 1.95 -8.55
N LEU A 70 -0.31 1.52 -7.35
CA LEU A 70 -0.63 0.11 -7.09
C LEU A 70 -1.74 -0.38 -8.03
N GLN A 71 -2.81 0.40 -8.17
CA GLN A 71 -3.91 0.12 -9.08
C GLN A 71 -3.46 -0.02 -10.55
N ASP A 72 -2.58 0.86 -11.01
CA ASP A 72 -2.07 0.82 -12.39
C ASP A 72 -1.25 -0.45 -12.67
N HIS A 73 -0.65 -1.05 -11.64
CA HIS A 73 0.15 -2.27 -11.73
C HIS A 73 -0.58 -3.52 -11.22
N GLY A 74 -1.88 -3.41 -10.89
CA GLY A 74 -2.67 -4.55 -10.41
C GLY A 74 -2.23 -5.10 -9.05
N ALA A 75 -1.54 -4.30 -8.24
CA ALA A 75 -1.12 -4.68 -6.90
C ALA A 75 -2.18 -4.29 -5.86
N VAL A 76 -2.35 -5.15 -4.85
CA VAL A 76 -3.33 -5.00 -3.76
C VAL A 76 -2.62 -4.57 -2.49
N LEU A 77 -3.18 -3.59 -1.79
CA LEU A 77 -2.74 -3.11 -0.49
C LEU A 77 -3.48 -3.87 0.61
N VAL A 78 -2.75 -4.34 1.60
CA VAL A 78 -3.28 -5.00 2.79
C VAL A 78 -2.72 -4.34 4.04
N THR A 79 -3.58 -4.05 5.01
CA THR A 79 -3.18 -3.56 6.34
C THR A 79 -3.20 -4.70 7.36
N ALA A 80 -2.19 -4.72 8.22
CA ALA A 80 -2.04 -5.70 9.29
C ALA A 80 -2.55 -5.18 10.64
N GLY A 81 -2.36 -3.88 10.92
CA GLY A 81 -2.64 -3.27 12.22
C GLY A 81 -4.02 -2.60 12.34
N THR A 82 -4.72 -2.41 11.23
CA THR A 82 -5.94 -1.59 11.11
C THR A 82 -6.84 -2.13 10.00
N ASP A 83 -8.12 -1.77 10.03
CA ASP A 83 -9.01 -2.00 8.89
C ASP A 83 -8.77 -0.95 7.79
N LEU A 84 -8.37 -1.41 6.60
CA LEU A 84 -8.02 -0.54 5.49
C LEU A 84 -9.20 0.32 5.02
N ARG A 85 -10.41 -0.25 4.99
CA ARG A 85 -11.62 0.45 4.53
C ARG A 85 -11.97 1.59 5.47
N TYR A 86 -11.85 1.35 6.76
CA TYR A 86 -11.97 2.36 7.81
C TYR A 86 -10.95 3.49 7.62
N GLU A 87 -9.66 3.17 7.44
CA GLU A 87 -8.63 4.20 7.23
C GLU A 87 -8.87 5.04 5.96
N LEU A 88 -9.29 4.42 4.86
CA LEU A 88 -9.60 5.12 3.62
C LEU A 88 -10.81 6.05 3.77
N SER A 89 -11.82 5.62 4.54
CA SER A 89 -13.03 6.38 4.82
C SER A 89 -12.73 7.63 5.66
N ILE A 90 -12.05 7.48 6.81
CA ILE A 90 -11.72 8.62 7.69
C ILE A 90 -10.79 9.63 7.01
N ARG A 91 -9.94 9.17 6.08
CA ARG A 91 -9.05 10.04 5.31
C ARG A 91 -9.73 10.69 4.11
N GLY A 92 -10.95 10.28 3.74
CA GLY A 92 -11.69 10.83 2.61
C GLY A 92 -11.08 10.54 1.23
N VAL A 93 -10.23 9.51 1.12
CA VAL A 93 -9.50 9.20 -0.14
C VAL A 93 -10.15 8.08 -0.95
N GLU A 94 -11.12 7.36 -0.36
CA GLU A 94 -11.75 6.20 -0.97
C GLU A 94 -12.51 6.52 -2.27
N LEU A 95 -13.37 7.55 -2.23
CA LEU A 95 -14.25 7.89 -3.35
C LEU A 95 -13.47 8.28 -4.63
N PRO A 96 -12.44 9.15 -4.57
CA PRO A 96 -11.58 9.44 -5.72
C PRO A 96 -10.96 8.18 -6.35
N LEU A 97 -10.50 7.24 -5.52
CA LEU A 97 -9.84 6.01 -5.98
C LEU A 97 -10.83 5.07 -6.68
N ARG A 98 -12.03 4.90 -6.13
CA ARG A 98 -13.11 4.14 -6.76
C ARG A 98 -13.55 4.73 -8.09
N LYS A 99 -13.72 6.05 -8.16
CA LYS A 99 -14.07 6.74 -9.41
C LYS A 99 -13.03 6.50 -10.50
N ARG A 100 -11.75 6.62 -10.15
CA ARG A 100 -10.64 6.34 -11.06
C ARG A 100 -10.61 4.88 -11.51
N ALA A 101 -10.85 3.94 -10.60
CA ALA A 101 -10.95 2.51 -10.89
C ALA A 101 -11.96 2.24 -12.01
N ALA A 102 -13.19 2.74 -11.83
CA ALA A 102 -14.26 2.61 -12.81
C ALA A 102 -13.89 3.27 -14.15
N GLN A 103 -13.32 4.48 -14.13
CA GLN A 103 -12.89 5.18 -15.35
C GLN A 103 -11.82 4.43 -16.16
N LYS A 104 -10.94 3.68 -15.47
CA LYS A 104 -9.88 2.92 -16.11
C LYS A 104 -10.24 1.47 -16.42
N GLY A 105 -11.44 1.01 -16.04
CA GLY A 105 -11.80 -0.40 -16.11
C GLY A 105 -10.87 -1.28 -15.26
N ARG A 106 -10.49 -0.80 -14.07
CA ARG A 106 -9.60 -1.48 -13.13
C ARG A 106 -10.29 -1.64 -11.77
N ASP A 107 -9.83 -2.61 -11.00
CA ASP A 107 -10.25 -2.77 -9.61
C ASP A 107 -9.59 -1.75 -8.69
N VAL A 108 -10.17 -1.58 -7.49
CA VAL A 108 -9.50 -0.85 -6.41
C VAL A 108 -8.31 -1.66 -5.91
N PRO A 109 -7.22 -1.02 -5.46
CA PRO A 109 -6.02 -1.71 -5.01
C PRO A 109 -6.16 -2.25 -3.57
N TRP A 110 -7.34 -2.77 -3.18
CA TRP A 110 -7.61 -3.42 -1.88
C TRP A 110 -8.85 -4.30 -1.94
#